data_AF-A0AAU2KQC0-F1
#
_entry.id   AF-A0AAU2KQC0-F1
#
_cell.length_a   1.000
_cell.length_b   1.000
_cell.length_c   1.000
_cell.angle_alpha   90.00
_cell.angle_beta   90.00
_cell.angle_gamma   90.00
#
_symmetry.space_group_name_H-M   'P 1'
#
loop_
_entity.id
_entity.type
_entity.pdbx_description
1 polymer ?
#
loop_
_entity_poly.entity_id
_entity_poly.type
_entity_poly.pdbx_seq_one_letter_code
_entity_poly.pdbx_strand_id
1 'polypeptide(L)'
;MDDLYDPNRNDPTRNDPTRNDPAGDGLNGHDPNRNEPHGAARDGADSRGDTPTGEGPGAVPPSAVPDSVRNPTPERIPSGGPDADRIRIGLWGAPRSGKTTYLTALPLAAMQHQRYHDGGWNISGMTAEAGAFLSRGMDLLTRQRAFPEATMGVREMAWSIQGPKRKGRLGISGRRPSFVLDIQDAAGEVFGDGHPQQAQLVGQLARSHGLIYLFDPLGDAETATESFNFLQSTLTQLTAQVRNRQGLVDGRLPHYVSVCVAKFDHPDIFRPAVEAGWVTQDTVGAQLPRVPAEQGEKFFQWMCDDFRGANARLVRDALHAYFDPRRISYYATSAVGFRLTPQHVFDYRDYVQPIEVDGMSRLRTSPEPINVLEPLIDLEERIYRDRGRERGLGGRLGGKRR
;
A
#
# COMPACT_ATOMS: atom_id res chain seq x y z
N MET A 1 -2.20 43.32 32.87
CA MET A 1 -2.20 42.43 31.69
C MET A 1 -1.49 41.18 32.13
N ASP A 2 -2.26 40.26 32.69
CA ASP A 2 -1.86 38.89 33.05
C ASP A 2 -3.18 38.18 33.40
N ASP A 3 -3.75 37.44 32.46
CA ASP A 3 -4.87 36.54 32.73
C ASP A 3 -4.42 35.12 32.38
N LEU A 4 -4.16 34.39 33.47
CA LEU A 4 -3.79 32.99 33.52
C LEU A 4 -5.08 32.14 33.42
N TYR A 5 -5.10 31.19 32.50
CA TYR A 5 -6.21 30.26 32.28
C TYR A 5 -6.25 29.18 33.37
N ASP A 6 -7.40 29.04 34.07
CA ASP A 6 -7.68 28.01 35.08
C ASP A 6 -8.79 27.06 34.57
N PRO A 7 -8.52 25.76 34.38
CA PRO A 7 -9.46 24.80 33.80
C PRO A 7 -10.50 24.22 34.77
N ASN A 8 -10.63 24.69 36.02
CA ASN A 8 -11.56 24.14 37.01
C ASN A 8 -12.75 25.05 37.38
N ARG A 9 -13.13 25.99 36.52
CA ARG A 9 -14.29 26.86 36.79
C ARG A 9 -15.61 26.14 36.49
N ASN A 10 -16.12 25.42 37.47
CA ASN A 10 -17.49 24.91 37.52
C ASN A 10 -18.47 26.06 37.80
N ASP A 11 -19.48 26.22 36.94
CA ASP A 11 -20.60 27.15 37.15
C ASP A 11 -21.84 26.41 37.68
N PRO A 12 -22.36 26.75 38.88
CA PRO A 12 -23.54 26.11 39.46
C PRO A 12 -24.70 27.10 39.66
N THR A 13 -25.70 27.13 38.77
CA THR A 13 -27.08 27.57 39.10
C THR A 13 -28.09 26.93 38.11
N ARG A 14 -28.81 25.85 38.43
CA ARG A 14 -30.04 25.68 39.26
C ARG A 14 -31.35 26.11 38.55
N ASN A 15 -32.21 25.14 38.21
CA ASN A 15 -33.59 25.02 38.76
C ASN A 15 -34.41 23.86 38.12
N ASP A 16 -34.84 22.97 39.00
CA ASP A 16 -36.00 22.03 38.95
C ASP A 16 -36.93 22.51 40.12
N PRO A 17 -38.28 22.27 40.26
CA PRO A 17 -38.99 21.02 39.95
C PRO A 17 -40.52 21.02 39.63
N THR A 18 -41.02 19.83 39.26
CA THR A 18 -42.37 19.24 39.52
C THR A 18 -43.67 19.79 38.89
N ARG A 19 -44.36 18.95 38.09
CA ARG A 19 -45.79 18.59 38.29
C ARG A 19 -46.26 17.38 37.45
N ASN A 20 -47.10 16.56 38.10
CA ASN A 20 -47.67 15.27 37.69
C ASN A 20 -48.79 15.34 36.61
N ASP A 21 -48.89 14.24 35.84
CA ASP A 21 -49.99 13.53 35.10
C ASP A 21 -51.48 13.89 35.39
N PRO A 22 -52.53 13.44 34.61
CA PRO A 22 -52.59 12.24 33.73
C PRO A 22 -53.51 12.25 32.45
N ALA A 23 -53.43 11.13 31.70
CA ALA A 23 -54.48 10.35 30.99
C ALA A 23 -55.28 10.91 29.78
N GLY A 24 -55.45 10.05 28.76
CA GLY A 24 -56.61 10.03 27.86
C GLY A 24 -56.37 9.43 26.47
N ASP A 25 -56.79 8.17 26.28
CA ASP A 25 -57.40 7.46 25.12
C ASP A 25 -57.33 8.08 23.70
N GLY A 26 -57.28 7.34 22.57
CA GLY A 26 -57.50 5.94 22.25
C GLY A 26 -57.30 5.76 20.71
N LEU A 27 -56.82 4.59 20.28
CA LEU A 27 -57.52 3.59 19.45
C LEU A 27 -57.66 3.83 17.93
N ASN A 28 -57.48 2.70 17.23
CA ASN A 28 -57.69 2.35 15.81
C ASN A 28 -56.46 2.52 14.90
N GLY A 29 -55.86 1.51 14.26
CA GLY A 29 -56.32 0.15 13.95
C GLY A 29 -56.68 0.02 12.45
N HIS A 30 -56.02 -0.94 11.78
CA HIS A 30 -56.30 -1.57 10.47
C HIS A 30 -55.51 -1.17 9.20
N ASP A 31 -54.69 -2.13 8.78
CA ASP A 31 -54.12 -2.47 7.45
C ASP A 31 -55.19 -3.23 6.60
N PRO A 32 -54.99 -3.80 5.38
CA PRO A 32 -54.12 -3.54 4.21
C PRO A 32 -54.91 -3.47 2.84
N ASN A 33 -54.17 -3.24 1.73
CA ASN A 33 -54.41 -3.70 0.34
C ASN A 33 -55.70 -3.35 -0.44
N ARG A 34 -55.56 -2.62 -1.57
CA ARG A 34 -56.39 -2.84 -2.78
C ARG A 34 -55.75 -2.30 -4.08
N ASN A 35 -55.70 -3.19 -5.08
CA ASN A 35 -55.26 -2.98 -6.46
C ASN A 35 -56.32 -2.27 -7.35
N GLU A 36 -55.83 -1.39 -8.24
CA GLU A 36 -56.15 -1.20 -9.68
C GLU A 36 -57.60 -0.86 -10.16
N PRO A 37 -57.84 -0.56 -11.47
CA PRO A 37 -57.22 0.43 -12.39
C PRO A 37 -58.26 1.15 -13.30
N HIS A 38 -57.87 2.21 -14.03
CA HIS A 38 -58.48 2.69 -15.32
C HIS A 38 -57.52 3.77 -15.90
N GLY A 39 -57.17 3.90 -17.18
CA GLY A 39 -57.67 3.32 -18.43
C GLY A 39 -57.93 4.42 -19.48
N ALA A 40 -57.19 4.38 -20.59
CA ALA A 40 -57.39 5.04 -21.90
C ALA A 40 -57.15 6.57 -22.00
N ALA A 41 -56.42 7.18 -22.96
CA ALA A 41 -55.96 6.93 -24.34
C ALA A 41 -56.58 7.95 -25.33
N ARG A 42 -55.80 8.27 -26.39
CA ARG A 42 -56.12 8.93 -27.68
C ARG A 42 -55.90 10.45 -27.75
N ASP A 43 -55.42 11.08 -28.83
CA ASP A 43 -54.87 10.74 -30.17
C ASP A 43 -54.18 12.06 -30.66
N GLY A 44 -53.06 12.04 -31.40
CA GLY A 44 -52.97 12.30 -32.87
C GLY A 44 -53.39 13.72 -33.31
N ALA A 45 -52.79 14.44 -34.27
CA ALA A 45 -51.63 14.36 -35.15
C ALA A 45 -51.58 15.69 -35.95
N ASP A 46 -50.46 15.94 -36.66
CA ASP A 46 -50.31 16.81 -37.85
C ASP A 46 -50.32 18.35 -37.70
N SER A 47 -49.55 19.18 -38.43
CA SER A 47 -48.53 19.04 -39.49
C SER A 47 -48.06 20.45 -39.93
N ARG A 48 -46.80 20.60 -40.41
CA ARG A 48 -46.22 21.70 -41.29
C ARG A 48 -46.00 23.09 -40.65
N GLY A 49 -44.95 23.87 -40.90
CA GLY A 49 -43.79 23.84 -41.81
C GLY A 49 -42.99 25.17 -41.67
N ASP A 50 -41.87 25.27 -42.40
CA ASP A 50 -41.02 26.44 -42.70
C ASP A 50 -39.82 26.82 -41.80
N THR A 51 -38.63 26.62 -42.39
CA THR A 51 -37.29 27.18 -42.10
C THR A 51 -37.17 28.67 -42.45
N PRO A 52 -36.24 29.42 -41.83
CA PRO A 52 -35.04 29.79 -42.60
C PRO A 52 -33.70 29.78 -41.83
N THR A 53 -32.68 29.31 -42.56
CA THR A 53 -31.23 29.63 -42.58
C THR A 53 -30.61 30.53 -41.50
N GLY A 54 -29.56 30.01 -40.86
CA GLY A 54 -28.46 30.78 -40.26
C GLY A 54 -27.18 29.93 -40.22
N GLU A 55 -26.22 30.25 -41.08
CA GLU A 55 -24.88 29.66 -41.10
C GLU A 55 -24.09 30.07 -39.85
N GLY A 56 -23.59 29.10 -39.09
CA GLY A 56 -22.66 29.28 -37.97
C GLY A 56 -21.34 28.54 -38.26
N PRO A 57 -20.19 29.06 -37.82
CA PRO A 57 -18.86 28.63 -38.28
C PRO A 57 -18.53 27.19 -37.85
N GLY A 58 -17.93 26.46 -38.79
CA GLY A 58 -17.64 25.03 -38.70
C GLY A 58 -16.91 24.63 -37.43
N ALA A 59 -17.42 23.57 -36.79
CA ALA A 59 -16.75 22.85 -35.73
C ALA A 59 -15.45 22.26 -36.28
N VAL A 60 -14.32 22.74 -35.76
CA VAL A 60 -13.01 22.10 -35.95
C VAL A 60 -13.11 20.71 -35.30
N PRO A 61 -12.91 19.60 -36.04
CA PRO A 61 -12.88 18.28 -35.43
C PRO A 61 -11.71 18.23 -34.43
N PRO A 62 -11.87 17.59 -33.26
CA PRO A 62 -10.79 17.48 -32.29
C PRO A 62 -9.60 16.79 -32.98
N SER A 63 -8.48 17.51 -33.06
CA SER A 63 -7.22 16.95 -33.55
C SER A 63 -6.92 15.71 -32.74
N ALA A 64 -6.84 14.56 -33.42
CA ALA A 64 -6.35 13.32 -32.85
C ALA A 64 -4.96 13.58 -32.27
N VAL A 65 -4.85 13.56 -30.95
CA VAL A 65 -3.56 13.54 -30.28
C VAL A 65 -2.89 12.23 -30.70
N PRO A 66 -1.71 12.25 -31.33
CA PRO A 66 -1.07 11.02 -31.77
C PRO A 66 -0.68 10.17 -30.56
N ASP A 67 -1.33 9.01 -30.43
CA ASP A 67 -1.13 7.95 -29.41
C ASP A 67 0.24 7.23 -29.46
N SER A 68 1.32 7.92 -29.87
CA SER A 68 2.62 7.28 -30.07
C SER A 68 3.81 8.06 -29.52
N VAL A 69 3.62 8.82 -28.43
CA VAL A 69 4.78 9.19 -27.60
C VAL A 69 5.16 7.96 -26.77
N ARG A 70 6.13 7.18 -27.25
CA ARG A 70 6.91 6.29 -26.39
C ARG A 70 7.40 7.15 -25.22
N ASN A 71 6.87 6.95 -24.02
CA ASN A 71 7.42 7.60 -22.83
C ASN A 71 8.89 7.16 -22.72
N PRO A 72 9.87 8.07 -22.90
CA PRO A 72 11.27 7.70 -22.73
C PRO A 72 11.44 7.25 -21.28
N THR A 73 12.25 6.20 -21.08
CA THR A 73 12.67 5.78 -19.73
C THR A 73 13.13 7.04 -18.98
N PRO A 74 12.61 7.32 -17.77
CA PRO A 74 12.95 8.54 -17.05
C PRO A 74 14.47 8.69 -16.96
N GLU A 75 15.00 9.85 -17.29
CA GLU A 75 16.42 10.13 -17.14
C GLU A 75 16.77 10.09 -15.65
N ARG A 76 17.56 9.08 -15.26
CA ARG A 76 17.92 8.84 -13.87
C ARG A 76 19.20 9.60 -13.53
N ILE A 77 19.23 10.23 -12.37
CA ILE A 77 20.44 10.81 -11.81
C ILE A 77 21.46 9.68 -11.61
N PRO A 78 22.68 9.77 -12.20
CA PRO A 78 23.72 8.79 -12.00
C PRO A 78 24.05 8.71 -10.51
N SER A 79 23.84 7.54 -9.93
CA SER A 79 24.25 7.23 -8.57
C SER A 79 25.49 6.34 -8.70
N GLY A 80 26.53 6.56 -7.90
CA GLY A 80 27.84 5.89 -8.07
C GLY A 80 27.77 4.34 -8.12
N GLY A 81 28.42 3.74 -9.12
CA GLY A 81 28.56 2.29 -9.33
C GLY A 81 27.86 1.77 -10.60
N PRO A 82 28.33 0.64 -11.19
CA PRO A 82 27.70 0.06 -12.38
C PRO A 82 26.29 -0.47 -12.06
N ASP A 83 25.32 -0.11 -12.90
CA ASP A 83 23.90 -0.41 -12.70
C ASP A 83 23.58 -1.93 -12.62
N ALA A 84 24.42 -2.75 -13.25
CA ALA A 84 24.28 -4.21 -13.29
C ALA A 84 24.49 -4.92 -11.94
N ASP A 85 25.25 -4.33 -11.02
CA ASP A 85 25.51 -4.96 -9.71
C ASP A 85 24.46 -4.61 -8.65
N ARG A 86 23.54 -3.68 -8.94
CA ARG A 86 22.58 -3.21 -7.95
C ARG A 86 21.41 -4.14 -7.75
N ILE A 87 21.05 -4.34 -6.49
CA ILE A 87 19.79 -4.99 -6.13
C ILE A 87 18.65 -4.02 -6.50
N ARG A 88 17.61 -4.56 -7.11
CA ARG A 88 16.41 -3.84 -7.57
C ARG A 88 15.22 -4.48 -6.89
N ILE A 89 14.39 -3.67 -6.26
CA ILE A 89 13.17 -4.11 -5.60
C ILE A 89 12.00 -3.41 -6.27
N GLY A 90 11.00 -4.18 -6.68
CA GLY A 90 9.74 -3.65 -7.21
C GLY A 90 8.67 -3.58 -6.12
N LEU A 91 7.84 -2.53 -6.13
CA LEU A 91 6.62 -2.48 -5.32
C LEU A 91 5.40 -2.89 -6.16
N TRP A 92 4.61 -3.81 -5.63
CA TRP A 92 3.44 -4.37 -6.28
C TRP A 92 2.29 -4.54 -5.28
N GLY A 93 1.06 -4.45 -5.76
CA GLY A 93 -0.16 -4.56 -4.95
C GLY A 93 -1.36 -4.03 -5.71
N ALA A 94 -2.54 -4.56 -5.40
CA ALA A 94 -3.80 -4.15 -6.03
C ALA A 94 -4.09 -2.65 -5.84
N PRO A 95 -5.01 -2.06 -6.60
CA PRO A 95 -5.54 -0.72 -6.29
C PRO A 95 -5.96 -0.63 -4.82
N ARG A 96 -5.84 0.55 -4.20
CA ARG A 96 -6.25 0.81 -2.80
C ARG A 96 -5.51 0.01 -1.70
N SER A 97 -4.54 -0.84 -2.07
CA SER A 97 -3.73 -1.61 -1.11
C SER A 97 -2.78 -0.79 -0.23
N GLY A 98 -2.72 0.52 -0.43
CA GLY A 98 -1.91 1.44 0.38
C GLY A 98 -0.49 1.67 -0.15
N LYS A 99 -0.18 1.34 -1.41
CA LYS A 99 1.14 1.59 -2.04
C LYS A 99 1.63 3.03 -1.84
N THR A 100 0.81 4.01 -2.18
CA THR A 100 1.17 5.44 -2.07
C THR A 100 1.45 5.83 -0.63
N THR A 101 0.61 5.40 0.34
CA THR A 101 0.82 5.65 1.77
C THR A 101 2.09 4.96 2.29
N TYR A 102 2.33 3.71 1.88
CA TYR A 102 3.54 2.95 2.22
C TYR A 102 4.81 3.68 1.74
N LEU A 103 4.82 4.16 0.50
CA LEU A 103 5.94 4.94 -0.05
C LEU A 103 6.13 6.26 0.71
N THR A 104 5.04 6.96 0.97
CA THR A 104 5.03 8.24 1.69
C THR A 104 5.61 8.08 3.11
N ALA A 105 5.35 6.94 3.76
CA ALA A 105 5.83 6.61 5.10
C ALA A 105 7.29 6.14 5.16
N LEU A 106 7.87 5.69 4.05
CA LEU A 106 9.20 5.05 4.06
C LEU A 106 10.34 5.95 4.59
N PRO A 107 10.42 7.26 4.28
CA PRO A 107 11.46 8.12 4.86
C PRO A 107 11.31 8.28 6.37
N LEU A 108 10.07 8.33 6.86
CA LEU A 108 9.79 8.39 8.29
C LEU A 108 10.22 7.10 8.99
N ALA A 109 9.93 5.94 8.39
CA ALA A 109 10.38 4.64 8.90
C ALA A 109 11.92 4.56 8.96
N ALA A 110 12.63 5.09 7.96
CA ALA A 110 14.09 5.16 7.97
C ALA A 110 14.66 6.05 9.09
N MET A 111 14.03 7.19 9.34
CA MET A 111 14.41 8.08 10.45
C MET A 111 14.14 7.44 11.82
N GLN A 112 13.02 6.71 11.97
CA GLN A 112 12.67 5.99 13.20
C GLN A 112 13.63 4.83 13.46
N HIS A 113 13.95 4.05 12.42
CA HIS A 113 14.89 2.94 12.54
C HIS A 113 16.25 3.41 13.11
N GLN A 114 16.73 4.60 12.73
CA GLN A 114 17.96 5.16 13.27
C GLN A 114 17.91 5.43 14.79
N ARG A 115 16.73 5.72 15.35
CA ARG A 115 16.57 6.02 16.78
C ARG A 115 16.72 4.76 17.65
N TYR A 116 16.35 3.61 17.12
CA TYR A 116 16.27 2.35 17.86
C TYR A 116 17.37 1.34 17.50
N HIS A 117 18.16 1.60 16.45
CA HIS A 117 19.21 0.70 15.96
C HIS A 117 20.54 1.42 15.69
N ASP A 118 21.63 0.65 15.70
CA ASP A 118 22.98 1.13 15.40
C ASP A 118 23.14 1.49 13.90
N GLY A 119 22.72 2.70 13.54
CA GLY A 119 22.94 3.31 12.24
C GLY A 119 21.68 3.65 11.45
N GLY A 120 21.77 4.70 10.63
CA GLY A 120 20.67 5.21 9.83
C GLY A 120 20.60 4.62 8.43
N TRP A 121 19.38 4.62 7.89
CA TRP A 121 19.12 4.36 6.47
C TRP A 121 18.87 5.68 5.77
N ASN A 122 19.56 5.89 4.65
CA ASN A 122 19.41 7.08 3.83
C ASN A 122 18.62 6.73 2.57
N ILE A 123 17.60 7.53 2.27
CA ILE A 123 16.74 7.39 1.10
C ILE A 123 16.85 8.66 0.27
N SER A 124 17.13 8.53 -1.01
CA SER A 124 17.24 9.64 -1.95
C SER A 124 16.54 9.32 -3.26
N GLY A 125 15.77 10.27 -3.79
CA GLY A 125 15.18 10.16 -5.12
C GLY A 125 16.26 10.11 -6.20
N MET A 126 16.12 9.20 -7.17
CA MET A 126 16.99 9.11 -8.35
C MET A 126 16.41 9.88 -9.55
N THR A 127 15.22 10.47 -9.41
CA THR A 127 14.61 11.38 -10.38
C THR A 127 14.07 12.61 -9.66
N ALA A 128 13.78 13.68 -10.39
CA ALA A 128 13.22 14.90 -9.82
C ALA A 128 11.85 14.65 -9.18
N GLU A 129 11.02 13.83 -9.82
CA GLU A 129 9.68 13.43 -9.36
C GLU A 129 9.78 12.64 -8.05
N ALA A 130 10.72 11.70 -7.99
CA ALA A 130 11.01 10.92 -6.79
C ALA A 130 11.44 11.81 -5.61
N GLY A 131 12.35 12.76 -5.85
CA GLY A 131 12.78 13.71 -4.80
C GLY A 131 11.65 14.60 -4.31
N ALA A 132 10.82 15.12 -5.22
CA ALA A 132 9.67 15.94 -4.89
C ALA A 132 8.59 15.15 -4.13
N PHE A 133 8.37 13.88 -4.49
CA PHE A 133 7.44 12.99 -3.78
C PHE A 133 7.89 12.78 -2.33
N LEU A 134 9.16 12.47 -2.09
CA LEU A 134 9.71 12.26 -0.75
C LEU A 134 9.48 13.49 0.15
N SER A 135 9.80 14.68 -0.38
CA SER A 135 9.66 15.95 0.36
C SER A 135 8.19 16.26 0.70
N ARG A 136 7.30 16.17 -0.30
CA ARG A 136 5.86 16.41 -0.09
C ARG A 136 5.23 15.38 0.84
N GLY A 137 5.60 14.11 0.70
CA GLY A 137 5.04 13.04 1.52
C GLY A 137 5.37 13.19 3.00
N MET A 138 6.61 13.61 3.30
CA MET A 138 7.02 13.92 4.67
C MET A 138 6.19 15.06 5.26
N ASP A 139 6.02 16.17 4.54
CA ASP A 139 5.17 17.28 4.98
C ASP A 139 3.73 16.82 5.24
N LEU A 140 3.16 16.06 4.32
CA LEU A 140 1.78 15.59 4.37
C LEU A 140 1.48 14.77 5.62
N LEU A 141 2.30 13.75 5.91
CA LEU A 141 2.10 12.86 7.06
C LEU A 141 2.47 13.52 8.39
N THR A 142 3.57 14.29 8.42
CA THR A 142 4.13 14.78 9.70
C THR A 142 3.58 16.13 10.14
N ARG A 143 3.30 17.04 9.20
CA ARG A 143 2.82 18.39 9.50
C ARG A 143 1.33 18.53 9.20
N GLN A 144 0.91 18.14 7.99
CA GLN A 144 -0.49 18.33 7.57
C GLN A 144 -1.43 17.26 8.13
N ARG A 145 -0.89 16.17 8.68
CA ARG A 145 -1.66 15.05 9.22
C ARG A 145 -2.67 14.50 8.21
N ALA A 146 -2.30 14.44 6.94
CA ALA A 146 -3.17 14.02 5.87
C ALA A 146 -2.65 12.76 5.18
N PHE A 147 -3.56 11.98 4.61
CA PHE A 147 -3.20 10.88 3.73
C PHE A 147 -2.88 11.41 2.32
N PRO A 148 -1.97 10.76 1.58
CA PRO A 148 -1.78 11.08 0.17
C PRO A 148 -3.06 10.82 -0.61
N GLU A 149 -3.37 11.73 -1.54
CA GLU A 149 -4.47 11.55 -2.48
C GLU A 149 -4.29 10.28 -3.31
N ALA A 150 -5.41 9.71 -3.76
CA ALA A 150 -5.38 8.59 -4.67
C ALA A 150 -4.54 8.94 -5.91
N THR A 151 -3.63 8.04 -6.28
CA THR A 151 -2.79 8.24 -7.46
C THR A 151 -3.67 8.41 -8.69
N MET A 152 -3.50 9.52 -9.40
CA MET A 152 -4.03 9.71 -10.75
C MET A 152 -2.92 9.39 -11.76
N GLY A 153 -3.19 8.46 -12.69
CA GLY A 153 -2.23 8.00 -13.70
C GLY A 153 -1.12 7.10 -13.15
N VAL A 154 -0.02 6.99 -13.92
CA VAL A 154 1.17 6.21 -13.58
C VAL A 154 2.34 7.12 -13.29
N ARG A 155 3.01 6.87 -12.17
CA ARG A 155 4.25 7.55 -11.77
C ARG A 155 5.35 6.52 -11.66
N GLU A 156 6.31 6.61 -12.58
CA GLU A 156 7.57 5.87 -12.45
C GLU A 156 8.53 6.67 -11.57
N MET A 157 8.97 6.07 -10.47
CA MET A 157 9.95 6.67 -9.58
C MET A 157 11.00 5.62 -9.23
N ALA A 158 12.23 6.07 -8.98
CA ALA A 158 13.29 5.21 -8.50
C ALA A 158 13.98 5.86 -7.31
N TRP A 159 14.12 5.15 -6.20
CA TRP A 159 14.81 5.62 -5.00
C TRP A 159 16.07 4.80 -4.75
N SER A 160 17.16 5.47 -4.42
CA SER A 160 18.36 4.84 -3.89
C SER A 160 18.24 4.75 -2.38
N ILE A 161 18.40 3.54 -1.84
CA ILE A 161 18.36 3.27 -0.41
C ILE A 161 19.73 2.75 0.02
N GLN A 162 20.29 3.34 1.07
CA GLN A 162 21.63 3.02 1.58
C GLN A 162 21.58 2.81 3.09
N GLY A 163 22.10 1.66 3.53
CA GLY A 163 22.15 1.28 4.94
C GLY A 163 23.49 1.59 5.62
N PRO A 164 23.54 1.37 6.95
CA PRO A 164 24.77 1.57 7.71
C PRO A 164 25.85 0.54 7.33
N LYS A 165 27.12 0.87 7.58
CA LYS A 165 28.24 -0.05 7.35
C LYS A 165 28.13 -1.20 8.35
N ARG A 166 27.84 -2.41 7.87
CA ARG A 166 27.79 -3.62 8.71
C ARG A 166 29.22 -4.08 9.00
N LYS A 167 29.55 -4.38 10.27
CA LYS A 167 30.88 -4.91 10.64
C LYS A 167 31.11 -6.25 9.93
N GLY A 168 32.23 -6.37 9.23
CA GLY A 168 32.66 -7.65 8.65
C GLY A 168 33.17 -8.60 9.75
N ARG A 169 33.19 -9.91 9.47
CA ARG A 169 33.96 -10.87 10.28
C ARG A 169 35.44 -10.78 9.91
N LEU A 170 36.32 -10.89 10.92
CA LEU A 170 37.79 -11.00 10.85
C LEU A 170 38.45 -10.28 9.65
N GLY A 171 38.88 -9.02 9.85
CA GLY A 171 39.78 -8.32 8.91
C GLY A 171 39.16 -7.86 7.57
N ILE A 172 37.93 -8.25 7.24
CA ILE A 172 37.24 -7.83 6.00
C ILE A 172 36.50 -6.52 6.26
N SER A 173 36.73 -5.51 5.39
CA SER A 173 35.99 -4.24 5.43
C SER A 173 34.49 -4.51 5.34
N GLY A 174 33.75 -3.96 6.30
CA GLY A 174 32.30 -4.06 6.36
C GLY A 174 31.58 -3.54 5.12
N ARG A 175 30.53 -4.23 4.67
CA ARG A 175 29.69 -3.81 3.54
C ARG A 175 28.67 -2.76 3.97
N ARG A 176 28.37 -1.82 3.09
CA ARG A 176 27.16 -0.97 3.18
C ARG A 176 26.06 -1.56 2.29
N PRO A 177 24.92 -2.00 2.83
CA PRO A 177 23.75 -2.37 2.05
C PRO A 177 23.33 -1.21 1.15
N SER A 178 23.03 -1.51 -0.11
CA SER A 178 22.50 -0.51 -1.04
C SER A 178 21.69 -1.19 -2.14
N PHE A 179 20.53 -0.61 -2.43
CA PHE A 179 19.60 -1.11 -3.43
C PHE A 179 18.77 0.03 -4.02
N VAL A 180 18.15 -0.25 -5.17
CA VAL A 180 17.19 0.63 -5.82
C VAL A 180 15.79 0.10 -5.59
N LEU A 181 14.90 0.95 -5.10
CA LEU A 181 13.46 0.70 -5.08
C LEU A 181 12.89 1.30 -6.38
N ASP A 182 12.55 0.44 -7.33
CA ASP A 182 11.84 0.81 -8.55
C ASP A 182 10.34 0.79 -8.22
N ILE A 183 9.69 1.93 -8.45
CA ILE A 183 8.31 2.18 -8.05
C ILE A 183 7.49 2.45 -9.30
N GLN A 184 6.38 1.73 -9.39
CA GLN A 184 5.27 2.13 -10.24
C GLN A 184 4.06 2.35 -9.35
N ASP A 185 3.82 3.62 -9.03
CA ASP A 185 2.58 4.02 -8.37
C ASP A 185 1.57 4.34 -9.47
N ALA A 186 0.51 3.54 -9.55
CA ALA A 186 -0.48 3.62 -10.60
C ALA A 186 -1.89 3.62 -10.00
N ALA A 187 -2.75 4.48 -10.58
CA ALA A 187 -4.17 4.53 -10.29
C ALA A 187 -4.85 3.18 -10.50
N GLY A 188 -5.96 2.93 -9.80
CA GLY A 188 -6.72 1.69 -9.96
C GLY A 188 -7.20 1.43 -11.39
N GLU A 189 -7.54 2.50 -12.10
CA GLU A 189 -8.09 2.49 -13.46
C GLU A 189 -7.08 2.03 -14.52
N VAL A 190 -5.78 2.12 -14.24
CA VAL A 190 -4.67 1.73 -15.14
C VAL A 190 -4.58 0.21 -15.32
N PHE A 191 -5.30 -0.56 -14.52
CA PHE A 191 -5.14 -2.00 -14.44
C PHE A 191 -6.26 -2.80 -15.14
N GLY A 192 -7.14 -2.13 -15.88
CA GLY A 192 -8.05 -2.80 -16.81
C GLY A 192 -7.29 -3.56 -17.90
N ASP A 193 -7.84 -4.69 -18.33
CA ASP A 193 -7.23 -5.54 -19.37
C ASP A 193 -6.91 -4.72 -20.64
N GLY A 194 -5.67 -4.80 -21.10
CA GLY A 194 -5.21 -4.13 -22.32
C GLY A 194 -4.65 -2.72 -22.13
N HIS A 195 -4.55 -2.20 -20.89
CA HIS A 195 -3.96 -0.89 -20.68
C HIS A 195 -2.46 -0.89 -21.04
N PRO A 196 -1.97 0.05 -21.88
CA PRO A 196 -0.57 0.06 -22.37
C PRO A 196 0.49 0.05 -21.26
N GLN A 197 0.13 0.59 -20.10
CA GLN A 197 1.03 0.77 -18.96
C GLN A 197 1.18 -0.50 -18.09
N GLN A 198 0.34 -1.53 -18.30
CA GLN A 198 0.51 -2.83 -17.65
C GLN A 198 1.80 -3.53 -18.12
N ALA A 199 2.11 -3.45 -19.42
CA ALA A 199 3.36 -3.98 -19.96
C ALA A 199 4.61 -3.31 -19.36
N GLN A 200 4.50 -2.02 -19.04
CA GLN A 200 5.57 -1.26 -18.38
C GLN A 200 5.78 -1.75 -16.93
N LEU A 201 4.70 -1.96 -16.18
CA LEU A 201 4.74 -2.57 -14.84
C LEU A 201 5.41 -3.92 -14.85
N VAL A 202 4.90 -4.83 -15.66
CA VAL A 202 5.44 -6.18 -15.76
C VAL A 202 6.91 -6.12 -16.18
N GLY A 203 7.27 -5.22 -17.10
CA GLY A 203 8.65 -4.98 -17.52
C GLY A 203 9.58 -4.54 -16.40
N GLN A 204 9.13 -3.70 -15.45
CA GLN A 204 9.88 -3.31 -14.27
C GLN A 204 10.01 -4.46 -13.26
N LEU A 205 8.90 -5.14 -12.96
CA LEU A 205 8.89 -6.27 -12.04
C LEU A 205 9.82 -7.38 -12.55
N ALA A 206 9.81 -7.68 -13.85
CA ALA A 206 10.66 -8.68 -14.49
C ALA A 206 12.17 -8.36 -14.45
N ARG A 207 12.57 -7.12 -14.16
CA ARG A 207 13.98 -6.73 -13.95
C ARG A 207 14.35 -6.64 -12.47
N SER A 208 13.38 -6.81 -11.58
CA SER A 208 13.60 -6.75 -10.14
C SER A 208 14.21 -8.05 -9.65
N HIS A 209 14.95 -7.97 -8.55
CA HIS A 209 15.50 -9.13 -7.84
C HIS A 209 14.61 -9.52 -6.65
N GLY A 210 13.99 -8.50 -6.05
CA GLY A 210 13.01 -8.64 -4.97
C GLY A 210 11.70 -7.94 -5.30
N LEU A 211 10.61 -8.36 -4.69
CA LEU A 211 9.29 -7.77 -4.83
C LEU A 211 8.69 -7.54 -3.44
N ILE A 212 8.18 -6.34 -3.19
CA ILE A 212 7.21 -6.09 -2.11
C ILE A 212 5.83 -6.30 -2.70
N TYR A 213 5.05 -7.21 -2.13
CA TYR A 213 3.64 -7.36 -2.45
C TYR A 213 2.79 -6.85 -1.28
N LEU A 214 2.04 -5.77 -1.49
CA LEU A 214 1.06 -5.29 -0.51
C LEU A 214 -0.26 -6.03 -0.69
N PHE A 215 -0.54 -6.91 0.26
CA PHE A 215 -1.81 -7.60 0.38
C PHE A 215 -2.75 -6.76 1.25
N ASP A 216 -3.84 -6.29 0.65
CA ASP A 216 -4.90 -5.61 1.38
C ASP A 216 -5.98 -6.62 1.73
N PRO A 217 -6.14 -6.98 3.02
CA PRO A 217 -7.22 -7.86 3.40
C PRO A 217 -8.57 -7.12 3.45
N LEU A 218 -8.59 -5.78 3.43
CA LEU A 218 -9.82 -5.00 3.46
C LEU A 218 -10.43 -4.88 2.07
N GLY A 219 -11.76 -4.79 2.04
CA GLY A 219 -12.55 -4.74 0.81
C GLY A 219 -13.77 -5.63 0.94
N ASP A 220 -14.80 -5.28 0.18
CA ASP A 220 -15.93 -6.17 -0.05
C ASP A 220 -15.55 -7.31 -1.01
N ALA A 221 -16.50 -8.20 -1.28
CA ALA A 221 -16.26 -9.36 -2.15
C ALA A 221 -15.84 -8.95 -3.58
N GLU A 222 -16.37 -7.84 -4.09
CA GLU A 222 -16.04 -7.30 -5.41
C GLU A 222 -14.59 -6.81 -5.43
N THR A 223 -14.21 -5.93 -4.50
CA THR A 223 -12.85 -5.41 -4.35
C THR A 223 -11.82 -6.53 -4.14
N ALA A 224 -12.18 -7.57 -3.37
CA ALA A 224 -11.32 -8.73 -3.15
C ALA A 224 -11.12 -9.55 -4.44
N THR A 225 -12.16 -9.66 -5.27
CA THR A 225 -12.11 -10.36 -6.56
C THR A 225 -11.26 -9.59 -7.56
N GLU A 226 -11.44 -8.27 -7.65
CA GLU A 226 -10.61 -7.40 -8.48
C GLU A 226 -9.13 -7.47 -8.08
N SER A 227 -8.85 -7.45 -6.77
CA SER A 227 -7.49 -7.56 -6.24
C SER A 227 -6.82 -8.89 -6.60
N PHE A 228 -7.58 -9.99 -6.58
CA PHE A 228 -7.09 -11.29 -7.02
C PHE A 228 -6.89 -11.34 -8.54
N ASN A 229 -7.84 -10.84 -9.34
CA ASN A 229 -7.69 -10.80 -10.80
C ASN A 229 -6.46 -9.99 -11.22
N PHE A 230 -6.22 -8.87 -10.54
CA PHE A 230 -5.02 -8.06 -10.72
C PHE A 230 -3.72 -8.83 -10.40
N LEU A 231 -3.72 -9.57 -9.29
CA LEU A 231 -2.58 -10.42 -8.92
C LEU A 231 -2.31 -11.45 -10.03
N GLN A 232 -3.35 -12.19 -10.42
CA GLN A 232 -3.25 -13.31 -11.34
C GLN A 232 -2.82 -12.86 -12.75
N SER A 233 -3.36 -11.74 -13.25
CA SER A 233 -2.98 -11.19 -14.55
C SER A 233 -1.51 -10.74 -14.54
N THR A 234 -1.07 -10.06 -13.47
CA THR A 234 0.32 -9.61 -13.32
C THR A 234 1.28 -10.80 -13.26
N LEU A 235 0.99 -11.84 -12.46
CA LEU A 235 1.86 -13.02 -12.34
C LEU A 235 1.96 -13.81 -13.64
N THR A 236 0.85 -13.93 -14.37
CA THR A 236 0.82 -14.61 -15.67
C THR A 236 1.72 -13.88 -16.68
N GLN A 237 1.57 -12.56 -16.80
CA GLN A 237 2.39 -11.76 -17.71
C GLN A 237 3.86 -11.72 -17.30
N LEU A 238 4.14 -11.59 -15.99
CA LEU A 238 5.49 -11.61 -15.45
C LEU A 238 6.20 -12.93 -15.75
N THR A 239 5.50 -14.05 -15.55
CA THR A 239 6.02 -15.39 -15.87
C THR A 239 6.31 -15.55 -17.34
N ALA A 240 5.40 -15.10 -18.22
CA ALA A 240 5.63 -15.13 -19.66
C ALA A 240 6.89 -14.31 -20.04
N GLN A 241 7.05 -13.11 -19.48
CA GLN A 241 8.20 -12.25 -19.78
C GLN A 241 9.52 -12.82 -19.26
N VAL A 242 9.56 -13.34 -18.03
CA VAL A 242 10.77 -13.97 -17.47
C VAL A 242 11.13 -15.26 -18.21
N ARG A 243 10.13 -16.08 -18.58
CA ARG A 243 10.33 -17.28 -19.38
C ARG A 243 10.95 -16.97 -20.75
N ASN A 244 10.47 -15.94 -21.43
CA ASN A 244 10.99 -15.52 -22.73
C ASN A 244 12.47 -15.07 -22.66
N ARG A 245 12.95 -14.71 -21.46
CA ARG A 245 14.36 -14.39 -21.17
C ARG A 245 15.15 -15.58 -20.62
N GLN A 246 14.56 -16.78 -20.59
CA GLN A 246 15.13 -17.99 -20.00
C GLN A 246 15.53 -17.83 -18.52
N GLY A 247 14.80 -16.98 -17.78
CA GLY A 247 15.15 -16.62 -16.39
C GLY A 247 14.36 -17.35 -15.30
N LEU A 248 13.54 -18.35 -15.64
CA LEU A 248 12.82 -19.14 -14.63
C LEU A 248 13.80 -20.06 -13.88
N VAL A 249 13.53 -20.28 -12.59
CA VAL A 249 14.28 -21.20 -11.73
C VAL A 249 13.33 -22.31 -11.33
N ASP A 250 13.63 -23.56 -11.72
CA ASP A 250 12.76 -24.73 -11.48
C ASP A 250 11.31 -24.52 -11.95
N GLY A 251 11.15 -23.82 -13.08
CA GLY A 251 9.84 -23.48 -13.65
C GLY A 251 9.09 -22.35 -12.93
N ARG A 252 9.68 -21.74 -11.90
CA ARG A 252 9.10 -20.66 -11.09
C ARG A 252 9.79 -19.32 -11.33
N LEU A 253 9.15 -18.24 -10.89
CA LEU A 253 9.72 -16.90 -10.91
C LEU A 253 10.95 -16.83 -9.98
N PRO A 254 12.05 -16.20 -10.42
CA PRO A 254 13.31 -16.16 -9.65
C PRO A 254 13.29 -15.15 -8.50
N HIS A 255 12.26 -14.31 -8.40
CA HIS A 255 12.24 -13.18 -7.47
C HIS A 255 12.17 -13.64 -6.01
N TYR A 256 12.81 -12.88 -5.13
CA TYR A 256 12.49 -12.88 -3.70
C TYR A 256 11.24 -12.05 -3.45
N VAL A 257 10.38 -12.46 -2.54
CA VAL A 257 9.11 -11.76 -2.26
C VAL A 257 9.00 -11.49 -0.77
N SER A 258 8.57 -10.29 -0.42
CA SER A 258 8.02 -9.97 0.91
C SER A 258 6.55 -9.62 0.76
N VAL A 259 5.69 -10.47 1.30
CA VAL A 259 4.24 -10.27 1.37
C VAL A 259 3.96 -9.45 2.62
N CYS A 260 3.40 -8.26 2.43
CA CYS A 260 3.07 -7.35 3.51
C CYS A 260 1.54 -7.28 3.63
N VAL A 261 0.99 -7.82 4.71
CA VAL A 261 -0.41 -7.62 5.09
C VAL A 261 -0.56 -6.16 5.50
N ALA A 262 -1.10 -5.36 4.59
CA ALA A 262 -1.20 -3.92 4.74
C ALA A 262 -2.30 -3.52 5.73
N LYS A 263 -2.24 -2.27 6.18
CA LYS A 263 -3.25 -1.64 7.05
C LYS A 263 -3.43 -2.38 8.37
N PHE A 264 -2.37 -2.97 8.90
CA PHE A 264 -2.41 -3.71 10.18
C PHE A 264 -2.93 -2.87 11.36
N ASP A 265 -2.92 -1.53 11.26
CA ASP A 265 -3.52 -0.60 12.21
C ASP A 265 -5.05 -0.50 12.17
N HIS A 266 -5.69 -1.00 11.11
CA HIS A 266 -7.12 -0.91 10.94
C HIS A 266 -7.86 -1.80 11.95
N PRO A 267 -8.94 -1.33 12.62
CA PRO A 267 -9.67 -2.11 13.61
C PRO A 267 -10.11 -3.50 13.14
N ASP A 268 -10.61 -3.59 11.90
CA ASP A 268 -11.05 -4.83 11.28
C ASP A 268 -9.92 -5.80 10.95
N ILE A 269 -8.65 -5.45 11.13
CA ILE A 269 -7.53 -6.40 11.03
C ILE A 269 -6.92 -6.60 12.42
N PHE A 270 -6.67 -5.50 13.12
CA PHE A 270 -5.94 -5.48 14.35
C PHE A 270 -6.66 -6.21 15.49
N ARG A 271 -7.95 -5.95 15.72
CA ARG A 271 -8.67 -6.58 16.84
C ARG A 271 -8.80 -8.09 16.65
N PRO A 272 -9.24 -8.60 15.48
CA PRO A 272 -9.29 -10.04 15.26
C PRO A 272 -7.92 -10.70 15.43
N ALA A 273 -6.83 -10.04 15.00
CA ALA A 273 -5.48 -10.55 15.18
C ALA A 273 -5.06 -10.64 16.66
N VAL A 274 -5.41 -9.64 17.47
CA VAL A 274 -5.19 -9.64 18.92
C VAL A 274 -6.01 -10.74 19.60
N GLU A 275 -7.30 -10.83 19.28
CA GLU A 275 -8.23 -11.83 19.83
C GLU A 275 -7.81 -13.27 19.49
N ALA A 276 -7.24 -13.48 18.31
CA ALA A 276 -6.68 -14.76 17.88
C ALA A 276 -5.25 -15.04 18.41
N GLY A 277 -4.66 -14.13 19.18
CA GLY A 277 -3.36 -14.34 19.84
C GLY A 277 -2.13 -14.16 18.94
N TRP A 278 -2.25 -13.52 17.78
CA TRP A 278 -1.14 -13.29 16.85
C TRP A 278 -0.26 -12.09 17.20
N VAL A 279 -0.75 -11.22 18.08
CA VAL A 279 -0.14 -9.92 18.36
C VAL A 279 0.56 -9.94 19.70
N THR A 280 1.82 -9.49 19.69
CA THR A 280 2.62 -9.17 20.87
C THR A 280 2.78 -7.66 20.98
N GLN A 281 3.23 -7.17 22.13
CA GLN A 281 3.49 -5.75 22.33
C GLN A 281 4.95 -5.55 22.74
N ASP A 282 5.64 -4.62 22.10
CA ASP A 282 7.00 -4.24 22.48
C ASP A 282 7.00 -3.78 23.95
N THR A 283 8.03 -4.13 24.72
CA THR A 283 8.13 -3.76 26.14
C THR A 283 8.87 -2.44 26.38
N VAL A 284 9.40 -1.84 25.32
CA VAL A 284 10.23 -0.63 25.35
C VAL A 284 9.78 0.38 24.31
N GLY A 285 10.16 1.64 24.50
CA GLY A 285 9.81 2.73 23.58
C GLY A 285 8.30 2.98 23.53
N ALA A 286 7.74 3.09 22.32
CA ALA A 286 6.33 3.33 22.11
C ALA A 286 5.41 2.14 22.44
N GLN A 287 6.00 0.99 22.80
CA GLN A 287 5.29 -0.25 23.12
C GLN A 287 4.30 -0.64 22.01
N LEU A 288 4.75 -0.54 20.76
CA LEU A 288 3.90 -0.80 19.60
C LEU A 288 3.54 -2.29 19.53
N PRO A 289 2.31 -2.61 19.10
CA PRO A 289 1.93 -3.99 18.87
C PRO A 289 2.51 -4.50 17.55
N ARG A 290 2.94 -5.76 17.53
CA ARG A 290 3.59 -6.41 16.38
C ARG A 290 3.17 -7.87 16.28
N VAL A 291 3.12 -8.37 15.05
CA VAL A 291 3.21 -9.81 14.78
C VAL A 291 4.69 -10.19 14.81
N PRO A 292 5.13 -11.14 15.66
CA PRO A 292 6.51 -11.60 15.68
C PRO A 292 6.96 -12.12 14.31
N ALA A 293 8.21 -11.83 13.93
CA ALA A 293 8.71 -12.11 12.58
C ALA A 293 8.62 -13.60 12.21
N GLU A 294 8.89 -14.49 13.17
CA GLU A 294 8.79 -15.95 13.03
C GLU A 294 7.35 -16.46 12.88
N GLN A 295 6.35 -15.64 13.23
CA GLN A 295 4.94 -15.96 13.08
C GLN A 295 4.30 -15.36 11.83
N GLY A 296 5.01 -14.51 11.08
CA GLY A 296 4.45 -13.79 9.93
C GLY A 296 3.78 -14.69 8.89
N GLU A 297 4.38 -15.85 8.58
CA GLU A 297 3.79 -16.81 7.64
C GLU A 297 2.49 -17.41 8.17
N LYS A 298 2.48 -17.86 9.43
CA LYS A 298 1.30 -18.44 10.06
C LYS A 298 0.18 -17.42 10.22
N PHE A 299 0.53 -16.18 10.54
CA PHE A 299 -0.41 -15.07 10.57
C PHE A 299 -1.04 -14.83 9.19
N PHE A 300 -0.24 -14.82 8.12
CA PHE A 300 -0.77 -14.70 6.76
C PHE A 300 -1.67 -15.88 6.38
N GLN A 301 -1.29 -17.12 6.73
CA GLN A 301 -2.12 -18.30 6.51
C GLN A 301 -3.47 -18.18 7.22
N TRP A 302 -3.48 -17.82 8.51
CA TRP A 302 -4.71 -17.56 9.27
C TRP A 302 -5.58 -16.46 8.63
N MET A 303 -4.96 -15.35 8.19
CA MET A 303 -5.67 -14.29 7.48
C MET A 303 -6.38 -14.80 6.22
N CYS A 304 -5.73 -15.70 5.47
CA CYS A 304 -6.28 -16.31 4.26
C CYS A 304 -7.36 -17.36 4.56
N ASP A 305 -7.11 -18.26 5.50
CA ASP A 305 -7.94 -19.43 5.74
C ASP A 305 -9.18 -19.13 6.57
N ASP A 306 -9.00 -18.37 7.66
CA ASP A 306 -10.02 -18.22 8.71
C ASP A 306 -10.68 -16.84 8.65
N PHE A 307 -9.96 -15.80 8.24
CA PHE A 307 -10.45 -14.43 8.36
C PHE A 307 -11.09 -13.87 7.07
N ARG A 308 -10.46 -14.03 5.90
CA ARG A 308 -10.96 -13.46 4.62
C ARG A 308 -11.55 -14.49 3.65
N GLY A 309 -11.29 -15.77 3.86
CA GLY A 309 -11.93 -16.85 3.11
C GLY A 309 -11.42 -17.02 1.67
N ALA A 310 -12.32 -17.33 0.74
CA ALA A 310 -11.97 -17.92 -0.56
C ALA A 310 -10.97 -17.11 -1.41
N ASN A 311 -11.19 -15.80 -1.61
CA ASN A 311 -10.30 -14.98 -2.44
C ASN A 311 -8.89 -14.84 -1.84
N ALA A 312 -8.79 -14.72 -0.52
CA ALA A 312 -7.49 -14.64 0.16
C ALA A 312 -6.72 -15.97 0.07
N ARG A 313 -7.41 -17.12 0.12
CA ARG A 313 -6.79 -18.42 -0.18
C ARG A 313 -6.25 -18.48 -1.60
N LEU A 314 -6.98 -17.98 -2.59
CA LEU A 314 -6.51 -17.92 -3.98
C LEU A 314 -5.23 -17.06 -4.13
N VAL A 315 -5.13 -15.95 -3.40
CA VAL A 315 -3.89 -15.13 -3.38
C VAL A 315 -2.71 -15.94 -2.85
N ARG A 316 -2.88 -16.63 -1.70
CA ARG A 316 -1.85 -17.50 -1.12
C ARG A 316 -1.43 -18.60 -2.11
N ASP A 317 -2.41 -19.28 -2.69
CA ASP A 317 -2.16 -20.40 -3.60
C ASP A 317 -1.45 -19.94 -4.87
N ALA A 318 -1.81 -18.77 -5.42
CA ALA A 318 -1.10 -18.16 -6.53
C ALA A 318 0.36 -17.83 -6.16
N LEU A 319 0.62 -17.20 -5.00
CA LEU A 319 1.99 -16.92 -4.56
C LEU A 319 2.84 -18.19 -4.48
N HIS A 320 2.29 -19.28 -3.91
CA HIS A 320 2.98 -20.57 -3.83
C HIS A 320 3.05 -21.33 -5.15
N ALA A 321 2.21 -21.02 -6.14
CA ALA A 321 2.32 -21.60 -7.48
C ALA A 321 3.44 -20.94 -8.29
N TYR A 322 3.58 -19.62 -8.18
CA TYR A 322 4.48 -18.83 -9.03
C TYR A 322 5.89 -18.64 -8.46
N PHE A 323 6.07 -18.65 -7.14
CA PHE A 323 7.38 -18.41 -6.49
C PHE A 323 7.85 -19.62 -5.68
N ASP A 324 9.16 -19.77 -5.48
CA ASP A 324 9.70 -20.74 -4.51
C ASP A 324 9.32 -20.29 -3.07
N PRO A 325 8.64 -21.13 -2.26
CA PRO A 325 8.25 -20.76 -0.90
C PRO A 325 9.42 -20.27 -0.03
N ARG A 326 10.64 -20.79 -0.24
CA ARG A 326 11.84 -20.38 0.51
C ARG A 326 12.29 -18.95 0.19
N ARG A 327 11.76 -18.35 -0.88
CA ARG A 327 12.02 -16.98 -1.31
C ARG A 327 10.93 -16.01 -0.86
N ILE A 328 9.89 -16.48 -0.16
CA ILE A 328 8.80 -15.66 0.36
C ILE A 328 9.02 -15.39 1.86
N SER A 329 8.74 -14.16 2.29
CA SER A 329 8.67 -13.80 3.71
C SER A 329 7.44 -12.92 3.95
N TYR A 330 6.94 -12.90 5.18
CA TYR A 330 5.62 -12.37 5.49
C TYR A 330 5.71 -11.36 6.64
N TYR A 331 5.00 -10.24 6.49
CA TYR A 331 5.03 -9.12 7.42
C TYR A 331 3.62 -8.58 7.64
N ALA A 332 3.28 -8.25 8.89
CA ALA A 332 2.16 -7.37 9.19
C ALA A 332 2.65 -5.92 9.13
N THR A 333 2.10 -5.10 8.24
CA THR A 333 2.62 -3.77 7.93
C THR A 333 1.56 -2.69 8.16
N SER A 334 1.97 -1.62 8.81
CA SER A 334 1.19 -0.39 8.92
C SER A 334 2.02 0.80 8.47
N ALA A 335 1.54 1.52 7.45
CA ALA A 335 2.23 2.69 6.93
C ALA A 335 2.17 3.89 7.89
N VAL A 336 1.07 4.04 8.64
CA VAL A 336 0.85 5.19 9.53
C VAL A 336 0.99 4.84 11.01
N GLY A 337 1.04 3.55 11.34
CA GLY A 337 1.12 3.07 12.70
C GLY A 337 -0.18 3.24 13.48
N PHE A 338 -0.05 3.11 14.80
CA PHE A 338 -1.13 3.31 15.74
C PHE A 338 -1.10 4.71 16.34
N ARG A 339 -2.24 5.14 16.88
CA ARG A 339 -2.29 6.35 17.69
C ARG A 339 -1.57 6.05 18.99
N LEU A 340 -0.73 7.00 19.40
CA LEU A 340 -0.07 6.95 20.69
C LEU A 340 -0.69 7.99 21.63
N THR A 341 -0.66 7.67 22.92
CA THR A 341 -1.00 8.59 24.00
C THR A 341 -0.06 9.79 24.03
N PRO A 342 -0.38 10.88 24.77
CA PRO A 342 0.55 11.98 24.98
C PRO A 342 1.90 11.57 25.59
N GLN A 343 1.94 10.46 26.33
CA GLN A 343 3.15 9.85 26.87
C GLN A 343 3.94 9.03 25.82
N HIS A 344 3.50 9.05 24.56
CA HIS A 344 4.08 8.33 23.43
C HIS A 344 4.06 6.81 23.62
N VAL A 345 2.99 6.28 24.21
CA VAL A 345 2.77 4.84 24.42
C VAL A 345 1.46 4.40 23.77
N PHE A 346 1.43 3.19 23.22
CA PHE A 346 0.23 2.56 22.66
C PHE A 346 -0.86 2.32 23.72
N ASP A 347 -2.13 2.65 23.39
CA ASP A 347 -3.31 2.32 24.21
C ASP A 347 -4.32 1.52 23.36
N TYR A 348 -4.54 0.25 23.72
CA TYR A 348 -5.48 -0.65 23.05
C TYR A 348 -6.93 -0.14 23.02
N ARG A 349 -7.30 0.81 23.87
CA ARG A 349 -8.65 1.39 23.89
C ARG A 349 -8.80 2.57 22.91
N ASP A 350 -7.70 3.20 22.50
CA ASP A 350 -7.70 4.42 21.67
C ASP A 350 -6.53 4.45 20.68
N TYR A 351 -6.41 3.41 19.85
CA TYR A 351 -5.27 3.23 18.94
C TYR A 351 -5.52 3.65 17.49
N VAL A 352 -6.75 4.00 17.12
CA VAL A 352 -7.11 4.29 15.72
C VAL A 352 -6.52 5.65 15.30
N GLN A 353 -5.70 5.63 14.25
CA GLN A 353 -5.06 6.83 13.67
C GLN A 353 -5.98 7.63 12.76
N PRO A 354 -6.67 7.02 11.77
CA PRO A 354 -7.54 7.77 10.87
C PRO A 354 -8.74 8.38 11.61
N ILE A 355 -9.02 9.65 11.34
CA ILE A 355 -10.27 10.34 11.69
C ILE A 355 -10.80 11.06 10.47
N GLU A 356 -12.11 11.17 10.38
CA GLU A 356 -12.76 12.00 9.36
C GLU A 356 -12.88 13.44 9.88
N VAL A 357 -12.35 14.39 9.12
CA VAL A 357 -12.46 15.83 9.36
C VAL A 357 -12.86 16.49 8.05
N ASP A 358 -14.03 17.13 8.01
CA ASP A 358 -14.59 17.77 6.82
C ASP A 358 -14.68 16.82 5.59
N GLY A 359 -15.01 15.55 5.84
CA GLY A 359 -15.10 14.52 4.80
C GLY A 359 -13.75 14.06 4.24
N MET A 360 -12.64 14.47 4.87
CA MET A 360 -11.30 14.01 4.54
C MET A 360 -10.70 13.21 5.68
N SER A 361 -10.07 12.09 5.33
CA SER A 361 -9.32 11.28 6.28
C SER A 361 -8.03 11.99 6.71
N ARG A 362 -7.83 12.13 8.03
CA ARG A 362 -6.70 12.77 8.68
C ARG A 362 -6.10 11.88 9.77
N LEU A 363 -4.85 12.14 10.12
CA LEU A 363 -4.14 11.46 11.21
C LEU A 363 -4.32 12.21 12.52
N ARG A 364 -4.61 11.49 13.60
CA ARG A 364 -4.72 12.08 14.94
C ARG A 364 -3.37 12.46 15.52
N THR A 365 -2.33 11.66 15.30
CA THR A 365 -0.99 11.86 15.86
C THR A 365 0.10 11.66 14.83
N SER A 366 1.36 11.91 15.22
CA SER A 366 2.52 11.53 14.40
C SER A 366 2.46 10.07 14.01
N PRO A 367 2.68 9.75 12.72
CA PRO A 367 2.72 8.36 12.30
C PRO A 367 3.94 7.65 12.87
N GLU A 368 3.77 6.40 13.27
CA GLU A 368 4.84 5.50 13.72
C GLU A 368 4.78 4.21 12.89
N PRO A 369 5.26 4.24 11.63
CA PRO A 369 5.29 3.09 10.73
C PRO A 369 5.79 1.79 11.36
N ILE A 370 5.15 0.68 11.00
CA ILE A 370 5.49 -0.67 11.44
C ILE A 370 5.76 -1.54 10.21
N ASN A 371 6.94 -2.16 10.15
CA ASN A 371 7.34 -3.06 9.05
C ASN A 371 7.20 -2.41 7.67
N VAL A 372 7.60 -1.14 7.55
CA VAL A 372 7.66 -0.42 6.27
C VAL A 372 9.05 -0.52 5.66
N LEU A 373 10.10 -0.36 6.46
CA LEU A 373 11.48 -0.43 5.97
C LEU A 373 12.04 -1.86 6.04
N GLU A 374 11.67 -2.59 7.08
CA GLU A 374 12.18 -3.90 7.46
C GLU A 374 12.02 -4.95 6.34
N PRO A 375 10.88 -5.05 5.62
CA PRO A 375 10.75 -5.97 4.50
C PRO A 375 11.74 -5.71 3.36
N LEU A 376 12.15 -4.45 3.15
CA LEU A 376 13.13 -4.06 2.13
C LEU A 376 14.56 -4.42 2.55
N ILE A 377 14.89 -4.20 3.82
CA ILE A 377 16.19 -4.58 4.40
C ILE A 377 16.39 -6.09 4.31
N ASP A 378 15.37 -6.86 4.72
CA ASP A 378 15.41 -8.31 4.69
C ASP A 378 15.53 -8.86 3.26
N LEU A 379 14.78 -8.29 2.30
CA LEU A 379 14.92 -8.65 0.88
C LEU A 379 16.33 -8.43 0.36
N GLU A 380 16.91 -7.26 0.62
CA GLU A 380 18.28 -6.94 0.22
C GLU A 380 19.28 -7.96 0.78
N GLU A 381 19.12 -8.33 2.04
CA GLU A 381 19.99 -9.29 2.71
C GLU A 381 19.85 -10.70 2.13
N ARG A 382 18.62 -11.18 1.90
CA ARG A 382 18.36 -12.49 1.30
C ARG A 382 18.93 -12.58 -0.11
N ILE A 383 18.68 -11.57 -0.95
CA ILE A 383 19.19 -11.50 -2.34
C ILE A 383 20.72 -11.45 -2.34
N TYR A 384 21.32 -10.63 -1.47
CA TYR A 384 22.77 -10.51 -1.39
C TYR A 384 23.44 -11.82 -0.95
N ARG A 385 22.89 -12.50 0.06
CA ARG A 385 23.42 -13.79 0.55
C ARG A 385 23.40 -14.86 -0.54
N ASP A 386 22.35 -14.91 -1.34
CA ASP A 386 22.21 -15.89 -2.42
C ASP A 386 23.23 -15.66 -3.54
N ARG A 387 23.35 -14.42 -4.04
CA ARG A 387 24.37 -14.03 -5.02
C ARG A 387 25.80 -14.32 -4.55
N GLY A 388 26.05 -14.14 -3.24
CA GLY A 388 27.33 -14.48 -2.62
C GLY A 388 27.64 -15.98 -2.68
N ARG A 389 26.63 -16.83 -2.47
CA ARG A 389 26.77 -18.30 -2.57
C ARG A 389 27.05 -18.74 -4.00
N GLU A 390 26.34 -18.19 -4.98
CA GLU A 390 26.54 -18.49 -6.40
C GLU A 390 27.96 -18.13 -6.86
N ARG A 391 28.45 -16.93 -6.51
CA ARG A 391 29.83 -16.49 -6.81
C ARG A 391 30.89 -17.37 -6.13
N GLY A 392 30.64 -17.80 -4.89
CA GLY A 392 31.55 -18.68 -4.14
C GLY A 392 31.64 -20.12 -4.68
N LEU A 393 30.53 -20.65 -5.21
CA LEU A 393 30.49 -21.97 -5.85
C LEU A 393 31.14 -21.94 -7.25
N GLY A 394 30.92 -20.87 -8.03
CA GLY A 394 31.57 -20.69 -9.34
C GLY A 394 33.09 -20.51 -9.26
N GLY A 395 33.60 -19.86 -8.21
CA GLY A 395 35.04 -19.70 -7.98
C GLY A 395 35.78 -21.00 -7.64
N ARG A 396 35.09 -22.02 -7.12
CA ARG A 396 35.70 -23.31 -6.76
C ARG A 396 35.83 -24.30 -7.93
N LEU A 397 35.06 -24.10 -8.99
CA LEU A 397 35.07 -24.94 -10.20
C LEU A 397 36.00 -24.42 -11.30
N GLY A 398 36.43 -23.15 -11.24
CA GLY A 398 37.39 -22.57 -12.20
C GLY A 398 38.88 -22.81 -11.87
N GLY A 399 39.18 -23.44 -10.72
CA GLY A 399 40.53 -23.54 -10.16
C GLY A 399 41.23 -24.89 -10.35
N LYS A 400 41.04 -25.60 -11.47
CA LYS A 400 41.88 -26.76 -11.84
C LYS A 400 41.96 -26.94 -13.37
N ARG A 401 42.70 -26.07 -14.05
CA ARG A 401 43.44 -26.40 -15.28
C ARG A 401 44.69 -25.53 -15.37
N ARG A 402 45.79 -26.06 -14.86
CA ARG A 402 47.14 -25.81 -15.37
C ARG A 402 47.85 -27.15 -15.44
#